data_AF-A0A6J3C6T1-F1
#
_entry.id   AF-A0A6J3C6T1-F1
#
_cell.length_a   1.000
_cell.length_b   1.000
_cell.length_c   1.000
_cell.angle_alpha   90.00
_cell.angle_beta   90.00
_cell.angle_gamma   90.00
#
_symmetry.space_group_name_H-M   'P 1'
#
loop_
_entity.id
_entity.type
_entity.pdbx_description
1 polymer ?
#
loop_
_entity_poly.entity_id
_entity_poly.type
_entity_poly.pdbx_seq_one_letter_code
_entity_poly.pdbx_strand_id
1 'polypeptide(L)'
;MIEKLRIFYGKLEKICREAEIIAGKSGRHMKFPYTMSAKIAQFPIFHYLKYSNVWMFYPGGIIIGFYLISKIHNVVNSEENKRSWAESQRKIAEKEHRH
;
A
#
# COMPACT_ATOMS: atom_id res chain seq x y z
N MET A 1 20.22 -8.35 3.45
CA MET A 1 18.92 -7.79 2.99
C MET A 1 18.10 -7.26 4.16
N ILE A 2 17.78 -8.09 5.16
CA ILE A 2 17.06 -7.71 6.39
C ILE A 2 17.73 -6.54 7.12
N GLU A 3 19.05 -6.58 7.28
CA GLU A 3 19.78 -5.51 7.97
C GLU A 3 19.69 -4.16 7.24
N LYS A 4 19.74 -4.18 5.90
CA LYS A 4 19.55 -2.96 5.09
C LYS A 4 18.14 -2.39 5.28
N LEU A 5 17.11 -3.24 5.36
CA LEU A 5 15.73 -2.83 5.64
C LEU A 5 15.59 -2.24 7.04
N ARG A 6 16.22 -2.84 8.07
CA ARG A 6 16.22 -2.29 9.43
C ARG A 6 16.87 -0.92 9.50
N ILE A 7 18.03 -0.74 8.85
CA ILE A 7 18.71 0.56 8.75
C ILE A 7 17.81 1.58 8.04
N PHE A 8 17.18 1.18 6.93
CA PHE A 8 16.24 2.01 6.18
C PHE A 8 15.04 2.45 7.03
N TYR A 9 14.37 1.51 7.71
CA TYR A 9 13.28 1.82 8.63
C TYR A 9 13.74 2.67 9.83
N GLY A 10 14.98 2.52 10.29
CA GLY A 10 15.58 3.40 11.29
C GLY A 10 15.73 4.84 10.81
N LYS A 11 16.17 5.03 9.56
CA LYS A 11 16.26 6.35 8.94
C LYS A 11 14.88 6.98 8.75
N LEU A 12 13.90 6.19 8.29
CA LEU A 12 12.51 6.65 8.16
C LEU A 12 11.91 7.04 9.52
N GLU A 13 12.13 6.24 10.57
CA GLU A 13 11.66 6.57 11.91
C GLU A 13 12.21 7.92 12.38
N LYS A 14 13.50 8.17 12.13
CA LYS A 14 14.16 9.44 12.48
C LYS A 14 13.47 10.62 11.79
N ILE A 15 13.22 10.52 10.49
CA ILE A 15 12.53 11.55 9.70
C ILE A 15 11.10 11.78 10.21
N CYS A 16 10.34 10.71 10.47
CA CYS A 16 8.96 10.85 10.97
C CYS A 16 8.89 11.45 12.38
N ARG A 17 9.91 11.23 13.21
CA ARG A 17 10.06 11.88 14.53
C ARG A 17 10.44 13.34 14.40
N GLU A 18 11.33 13.69 13.47
CA GLU A 18 11.70 15.08 13.17
C GLU A 18 10.51 15.88 12.62
N ALA A 19 9.62 15.24 11.86
CA ALA A 19 8.40 15.84 11.33
C ALA A 19 7.23 15.92 12.33
N GLU A 20 7.43 15.53 13.60
CA GLU A 20 6.41 15.50 14.67
C GLU A 20 5.13 14.67 14.37
N ILE A 21 5.17 13.82 13.33
CA ILE A 21 4.07 12.94 12.94
C ILE A 21 3.86 11.84 13.98
N ILE A 22 4.94 11.41 14.61
CA ILE A 22 4.97 10.37 15.63
C ILE A 22 5.43 11.01 16.93
N ALA A 23 4.80 10.61 18.03
CA ALA A 23 5.21 11.09 19.34
C ALA A 23 6.71 10.85 19.55
N GLY A 24 7.48 11.95 19.63
CA GLY A 24 8.89 11.92 19.97
C GLY A 24 9.08 11.37 21.38
N LYS A 25 10.31 10.93 21.70
CA LYS A 25 10.68 10.53 23.06
C LYS A 25 10.46 11.66 24.10
N SER A 26 10.33 12.91 23.64
CA SER A 26 10.14 14.12 24.45
C SER A 26 8.69 14.59 24.62
N GLY A 27 7.70 13.98 23.94
CA GLY A 27 6.29 14.27 24.19
C GLY A 27 5.77 13.39 25.34
N ARG A 28 5.02 13.97 26.29
CA ARG A 28 4.38 13.19 27.36
C ARG A 28 3.50 12.11 26.74
N HIS A 29 3.90 10.85 26.83
CA HIS A 29 3.09 9.74 26.36
C HIS A 29 1.75 9.77 27.10
N MET A 30 0.65 9.87 26.35
CA MET A 30 -0.67 9.87 26.95
C MET A 30 -0.93 8.47 27.49
N LYS A 31 -1.29 8.36 28.77
CA LYS A 31 -1.57 7.07 29.40
C LYS A 31 -2.74 6.35 28.71
N PHE A 32 -3.76 7.12 28.32
CA PHE A 32 -4.97 6.62 27.70
C PHE A 32 -5.29 7.46 26.45
N PRO A 33 -4.90 7.00 25.25
CA PRO A 33 -5.27 7.68 24.02
C PRO A 33 -6.75 7.43 23.69
N TYR A 34 -7.56 8.47 23.87
CA TYR A 34 -9.01 8.44 23.64
C TYR A 34 -9.41 8.84 22.21
N THR A 35 -8.52 9.50 21.47
CA THR A 35 -8.76 9.84 20.05
C THR A 35 -8.02 8.88 19.12
N MET A 36 -8.58 8.64 17.94
CA MET A 36 -7.97 7.77 16.93
C MET A 36 -6.58 8.27 16.52
N SER A 37 -6.43 9.58 16.31
CA SER A 37 -5.14 10.20 15.98
C SER A 37 -4.09 9.98 17.07
N ALA A 38 -4.48 10.10 18.34
CA ALA A 38 -3.55 9.84 19.44
C ALA A 38 -3.15 8.36 19.54
N LYS A 39 -4.08 7.44 19.27
CA LYS A 39 -3.77 6.00 19.21
C LYS A 39 -2.76 5.71 18.10
N ILE A 40 -2.93 6.32 16.92
CA ILE A 40 -2.02 6.14 15.78
C ILE A 40 -0.64 6.75 16.09
N ALA A 41 -0.59 7.98 16.59
CA ALA A 41 0.66 8.68 16.91
C ALA A 41 1.50 7.97 17.98
N GLN A 42 0.85 7.21 18.88
CA GLN A 42 1.49 6.44 19.94
C GLN A 42 1.76 4.99 19.58
N PHE A 43 1.19 4.49 18.49
CA PHE A 43 1.39 3.11 18.08
C PHE A 43 2.84 2.93 17.61
N PRO A 44 3.56 1.89 18.09
CA PRO A 44 4.96 1.69 17.76
C PRO A 44 5.13 1.04 16.38
N ILE A 45 4.64 1.69 15.32
CA ILE A 45 4.66 1.20 13.93
C ILE A 45 6.07 0.74 13.53
N PHE A 46 7.08 1.57 13.79
CA PHE A 46 8.47 1.29 13.41
C PHE A 46 9.10 0.13 14.20
N HIS A 47 8.60 -0.18 15.39
CA HIS A 47 9.03 -1.38 16.11
C HIS A 47 8.58 -2.63 15.34
N TYR A 48 7.31 -2.72 14.96
CA TYR A 48 6.79 -3.85 14.20
C TYR A 48 7.43 -3.97 12.82
N LEU A 49 7.67 -2.86 12.11
CA LEU A 49 8.34 -2.86 10.80
C LEU A 49 9.79 -3.37 10.84
N LYS A 50 10.50 -3.20 11.96
CA LYS A 50 11.90 -3.65 12.11
C LYS A 50 12.05 -5.09 12.60
N TYR A 51 11.16 -5.52 13.48
CA TYR A 51 11.31 -6.77 14.22
C TYR A 51 10.35 -7.88 13.78
N SER A 52 9.21 -7.55 13.17
CA SER A 52 8.29 -8.57 12.66
C SER A 52 8.54 -8.82 11.17
N ASN A 53 8.83 -10.06 10.80
CA ASN A 53 9.12 -10.44 9.42
C ASN A 53 7.98 -10.12 8.46
N VAL A 54 6.73 -10.36 8.87
CA VAL A 54 5.55 -10.08 8.03
C VAL A 54 5.46 -8.59 7.74
N TRP A 55 5.49 -7.75 8.78
CA TRP A 55 5.37 -6.30 8.65
C TRP A 55 6.57 -5.66 7.95
N MET A 56 7.76 -6.26 8.05
CA MET A 56 8.96 -5.76 7.38
C MET A 56 8.86 -5.83 5.85
N PHE A 57 8.24 -6.86 5.29
CA PHE A 57 8.13 -7.06 3.83
C PHE A 57 6.78 -6.61 3.25
N TYR A 58 5.76 -6.45 4.10
CA TYR A 58 4.42 -6.09 3.67
C TYR A 58 4.35 -4.80 2.82
N PRO A 59 5.02 -3.68 3.18
CA PRO A 59 5.01 -2.47 2.35
C PRO A 59 5.61 -2.68 0.96
N GLY A 60 6.69 -3.48 0.86
CA GLY A 60 7.32 -3.82 -0.42
C GLY A 60 6.38 -4.62 -1.32
N GLY A 61 5.66 -5.59 -0.75
CA GLY A 61 4.65 -6.37 -1.45
C GLY A 61 3.51 -5.50 -1.99
N ILE A 62 3.04 -4.54 -1.20
CA ILE A 62 2.01 -3.58 -1.65
C ILE A 62 2.52 -2.75 -2.82
N ILE A 63 3.74 -2.19 -2.75
CA ILE A 63 4.28 -1.33 -3.81
C ILE A 63 4.44 -2.11 -5.12
N ILE A 64 5.01 -3.32 -5.05
CA ILE A 64 5.21 -4.18 -6.22
C ILE A 64 3.85 -4.62 -6.80
N GLY A 65 2.93 -5.07 -5.94
CA GLY A 65 1.59 -5.47 -6.35
C GLY A 65 0.82 -4.33 -7.00
N PHE A 66 0.87 -3.14 -6.40
CA PHE A 66 0.23 -1.94 -6.94
C PHE A 66 0.80 -1.56 -8.31
N TYR A 67 2.12 -1.60 -8.48
CA TYR A 67 2.76 -1.33 -9.77
C TYR A 67 2.34 -2.33 -10.85
N LEU A 68 2.33 -3.63 -10.52
CA LEU A 68 1.91 -4.69 -11.44
C LEU A 68 0.45 -4.54 -11.85
N ILE A 69 -0.44 -4.34 -10.88
CA ILE A 69 -1.87 -4.14 -11.13
C ILE A 69 -2.10 -2.88 -11.97
N SER A 70 -1.38 -1.79 -11.69
CA SER A 70 -1.48 -0.56 -12.48
C SER A 70 -1.08 -0.77 -13.94
N LYS A 71 -0.03 -1.56 -14.19
CA LYS A 71 0.38 -1.94 -15.55
C LYS A 71 -0.71 -2.75 -16.27
N ILE A 72 -1.24 -3.78 -15.61
CA ILE A 72 -2.32 -4.62 -16.17
C ILE A 72 -3.55 -3.76 -16.43
N HIS A 73 -3.93 -2.92 -15.49
CA HIS A 73 -5.06 -2.00 -15.61
C HIS A 73 -4.94 -1.11 -16.85
N ASN A 74 -3.76 -0.57 -17.12
CA ASN A 74 -3.54 0.27 -18.30
C ASN A 74 -3.61 -0.51 -19.62
N VAL A 75 -3.12 -1.76 -19.64
CA VAL A 75 -3.20 -2.63 -20.83
C VAL A 75 -4.66 -3.01 -21.12
N VAL A 76 -5.40 -3.43 -20.10
CA VAL A 76 -6.81 -3.81 -20.23
C VAL A 76 -7.67 -2.63 -20.69
N ASN A 77 -7.36 -1.41 -20.24
CA ASN A 77 -8.08 -0.20 -20.63
C ASN A 77 -7.52 0.50 -21.88
N SER A 78 -6.62 -0.15 -22.64
CA SER A 78 -6.18 0.38 -23.93
C SER A 78 -7.35 0.45 -24.92
N GLU A 79 -7.34 1.46 -25.79
CA GLU A 79 -8.41 1.67 -26.78
C GLU A 79 -8.55 0.47 -27.74
N GLU A 80 -7.45 -0.19 -28.07
CA GLU A 80 -7.43 -1.42 -28.87
C GLU A 80 -8.19 -2.56 -28.16
N ASN A 81 -7.90 -2.79 -26.88
CA ASN A 81 -8.56 -3.86 -26.13
C ASN A 81 -10.06 -3.58 -25.92
N LYS A 82 -10.43 -2.31 -25.69
CA LYS A 82 -11.84 -1.90 -25.62
C LYS A 82 -12.58 -2.14 -26.94
N ARG A 83 -11.95 -1.85 -28.09
CA ARG A 83 -12.55 -2.09 -29.42
C ARG A 83 -12.72 -3.59 -29.68
N SER A 84 -11.68 -4.39 -29.45
CA SER A 84 -11.73 -5.84 -29.58
C SER A 84 -12.81 -6.47 -28.69
N TRP A 85 -12.95 -5.96 -27.45
CA TRP A 85 -14.01 -6.38 -26.55
C TRP A 85 -15.40 -6.01 -27.07
N ALA A 86 -15.59 -4.77 -27.53
CA ALA A 86 -16.85 -4.33 -28.11
C ALA A 86 -17.26 -5.17 -29.33
N GLU A 87 -16.31 -5.50 -30.22
CA GLU A 87 -16.56 -6.39 -31.35
C GLU A 87 -16.94 -7.81 -30.93
N SER A 88 -16.26 -8.36 -29.91
CA SER A 88 -16.58 -9.68 -29.36
C SER A 88 -17.99 -9.71 -28.78
N GLN A 89 -18.38 -8.65 -28.05
CA GLN A 89 -19.74 -8.50 -27.52
C GLN A 89 -20.79 -8.39 -28.62
N ARG A 90 -20.52 -7.66 -29.71
CA ARG A 90 -21.44 -7.60 -30.87
C ARG A 90 -21.66 -8.98 -31.51
N LYS A 91 -20.59 -9.78 -31.65
CA LYS A 91 -20.67 -11.15 -32.17
C LYS A 91 -21.43 -12.10 -31.25
N ILE A 92 -21.32 -11.92 -29.93
CA ILE A 92 -22.08 -12.70 -28.93
C ILE A 92 -23.57 -12.36 -29.03
N ALA A 93 -23.92 -11.08 -29.03
CA ALA A 93 -25.31 -10.63 -29.18
C ALA A 93 -25.93 -11.15 -30.49
N GLU A 94 -25.20 -11.10 -31.61
CA GLU A 94 -25.69 -11.60 -32.89
C GLU A 94 -25.90 -13.13 -32.90
N LYS A 95 -25.14 -13.89 -32.11
CA LYS A 95 -25.36 -15.34 -31.94
C LYS A 95 -26.57 -15.62 -31.06
N GLU A 96 -26.75 -14.86 -29.98
CA GLU A 96 -27.91 -15.00 -29.08
C GLU A 96 -29.22 -14.63 -29.79
N HIS A 97 -29.22 -13.64 -30.69
CA HIS A 97 -30.39 -13.29 -31.50
C HIS A 97 -30.73 -14.28 -32.62
N ARG A 98 -29.84 -15.24 -32.93
CA ARG A 98 -30.07 -16.29 -33.95
C ARG A 98 -30.53 -17.63 -33.37
N HIS A 99 -30.56 -17.77 -32.05
CA HIS A 99 -31.16 -18.91 -31.34
C HIS A 99 -32.60 -18.57 -30.93
#